data_AF-A0A939J941-F1
#
_entry.id   AF-A0A939J941-F1
#
_cell.length_a   1.000
_cell.length_b   1.000
_cell.length_c   1.000
_cell.angle_alpha   90.00
_cell.angle_beta   90.00
_cell.angle_gamma   90.00
#
_symmetry.space_group_name_H-M   'P 1'
#
loop_
_entity.id
_entity.type
_entity.pdbx_description
1 polymer ?
#
loop_
_entity_poly.entity_id
_entity_poly.type
_entity_poly.pdbx_seq_one_letter_code
_entity_poly.pdbx_strand_id
1 'polypeptide(L)'
;MTGQQELARARPPWSVILVLYLRCMAVLLIGGGVIHWARIIGLTPWRGVMFWDMPTEWQAAIVFFAVLDLVAAIGLWLAVSWGTVMWLFRAISQIVMHTLFSEVYGRRPYEIAFYVLTIAVYLILTYLMERENRTG
;
A
#
# COMPACT_ATOMS: atom_id res chain seq x y z
N MET A 1 40.54 15.19 -7.46
CA MET A 1 40.11 13.81 -7.08
C MET A 1 39.17 13.79 -5.85
N THR A 2 38.83 14.93 -5.25
CA THR A 2 37.99 15.04 -4.03
C THR A 2 36.48 15.00 -4.29
N GLY A 3 35.99 15.58 -5.39
CA GLY A 3 34.54 15.71 -5.64
C GLY A 3 33.78 14.40 -5.88
N GLN A 4 34.39 13.37 -6.48
CA GLN A 4 33.70 12.08 -6.68
C GLN A 4 33.53 11.29 -5.37
N GLN A 5 34.42 11.48 -4.39
CA GLN A 5 34.32 10.84 -3.08
C GLN A 5 33.24 11.50 -2.21
N GLU A 6 33.03 12.82 -2.33
CA GLU A 6 31.90 13.52 -1.69
C GLU A 6 30.56 13.13 -2.32
N LEU A 7 30.49 13.02 -3.66
CA LEU A 7 29.27 12.56 -4.36
C LEU A 7 28.92 11.09 -4.05
N ALA A 8 29.93 10.23 -3.83
CA ALA A 8 29.72 8.85 -3.41
C ALA A 8 29.25 8.76 -1.94
N ARG A 9 29.75 9.64 -1.06
CA ARG A 9 29.35 9.72 0.36
C ARG A 9 27.97 10.39 0.56
N ALA A 10 27.51 11.16 -0.42
CA ALA A 10 26.22 11.85 -0.43
C ALA A 10 25.05 10.97 -0.91
N ARG A 11 25.28 9.74 -1.37
CA ARG A 11 24.19 8.83 -1.72
C ARG A 11 23.51 8.36 -0.43
N PRO A 12 22.21 8.64 -0.24
CA PRO A 12 21.51 8.14 0.94
C PRO A 12 21.58 6.60 0.93
N PRO A 13 21.87 5.96 2.07
CA PRO A 13 21.90 4.51 2.17
C PRO A 13 20.53 3.93 1.75
N TRP A 14 20.51 2.73 1.16
CA TRP A 14 19.27 2.15 0.64
C TRP A 14 18.18 2.00 1.71
N SER A 15 18.59 1.88 2.98
CA SER A 15 17.70 1.88 4.15
C SER A 15 16.87 3.18 4.28
N VAL A 16 17.45 4.34 4.00
CA VAL A 16 16.74 5.63 4.05
C VAL A 16 15.74 5.74 2.90
N ILE A 17 16.13 5.31 1.70
CA ILE A 17 15.24 5.28 0.52
C ILE A 17 14.06 4.34 0.78
N LEU A 18 14.32 3.16 1.36
CA LEU A 18 13.29 2.20 1.74
C LEU A 18 12.30 2.82 2.75
N VAL A 19 12.79 3.45 3.82
CA VAL A 19 11.92 4.09 4.82
C VAL A 19 11.10 5.22 4.20
N LEU A 20 11.70 6.04 3.33
CA LEU A 20 10.98 7.10 2.63
C LEU A 20 9.86 6.53 1.74
N TYR A 21 10.15 5.45 1.01
CA TYR A 21 9.16 4.74 0.20
C TYR A 21 7.99 4.20 1.04
N LEU A 22 8.29 3.56 2.19
CA LEU A 22 7.26 3.06 3.11
C LEU A 22 6.39 4.20 3.67
N ARG A 23 6.98 5.37 3.96
CA ARG A 23 6.23 6.56 4.39
C ARG A 23 5.34 7.12 3.29
N CYS A 24 5.81 7.17 2.04
CA CYS A 24 4.95 7.55 0.91
C CYS A 24 3.76 6.60 0.77
N MET A 25 3.99 5.29 0.91
CA MET A 25 2.91 4.29 0.91
C MET A 25 1.94 4.47 2.08
N ALA A 26 2.45 4.77 3.27
CA ALA A 26 1.61 5.06 4.43
C ALA A 26 0.65 6.23 4.15
N VAL A 27 1.13 7.33 3.54
CA VAL A 27 0.27 8.47 3.19
C VAL A 27 -0.82 8.07 2.18
N LEU A 28 -0.48 7.26 1.18
CA LEU A 28 -1.45 6.74 0.20
C LEU A 28 -2.53 5.89 0.88
N LEU A 29 -2.14 5.03 1.81
CA LEU A 29 -3.06 4.18 2.56
C LEU A 29 -3.94 4.99 3.52
N ILE A 30 -3.42 6.05 4.15
CA ILE A 30 -4.25 6.98 4.93
C ILE A 30 -5.32 7.58 4.03
N GLY A 31 -4.95 8.08 2.85
CA GLY A 31 -5.90 8.61 1.87
C GLY A 31 -6.95 7.56 1.48
N GLY A 32 -6.52 6.33 1.19
CA GLY A 32 -7.40 5.20 0.90
C GLY A 32 -8.38 4.91 2.03
N GLY A 33 -7.90 4.76 3.26
CA GLY A 33 -8.73 4.51 4.44
C GLY A 33 -9.74 5.63 4.69
N VAL A 34 -9.32 6.89 4.59
CA VAL A 34 -10.21 8.07 4.74
C VAL A 34 -11.30 8.08 3.68
N ILE A 35 -11.01 7.74 2.42
CA ILE A 35 -12.02 7.63 1.36
C ILE A 35 -13.04 6.52 1.70
N HIS A 36 -12.60 5.37 2.21
CA HIS A 36 -13.53 4.33 2.63
C HIS A 36 -14.41 4.78 3.80
N TRP A 37 -13.85 5.48 4.78
CA TRP A 37 -14.64 6.10 5.86
C TRP A 37 -15.63 7.14 5.36
N ALA A 38 -15.24 7.98 4.39
CA ALA A 38 -16.14 8.93 3.76
C ALA A 38 -17.32 8.22 3.06
N ARG A 39 -17.11 7.03 2.48
CA ARG A 39 -18.20 6.20 1.95
C ARG A 39 -19.09 5.65 3.05
N ILE A 40 -18.53 5.11 4.13
CA ILE A 40 -19.29 4.55 5.27
C ILE A 40 -20.21 5.60 5.89
N ILE A 41 -19.74 6.84 6.05
CA ILE A 41 -20.52 7.96 6.60
C ILE A 41 -21.58 8.46 5.59
N GLY A 42 -21.49 8.07 4.31
CA GLY A 42 -22.42 8.48 3.26
C GLY A 42 -22.07 9.81 2.59
N LEU A 43 -20.82 10.28 2.70
CA LEU A 43 -20.37 11.52 2.05
C LEU A 43 -20.13 11.35 0.55
N THR A 44 -19.80 10.13 0.11
CA THR A 44 -19.50 9.85 -1.30
C THR A 44 -20.20 8.56 -1.75
N PRO A 45 -20.96 8.59 -2.88
CA PRO A 45 -21.52 7.38 -3.45
C PRO A 45 -20.40 6.55 -4.12
N TRP A 46 -20.58 5.23 -4.16
CA TRP A 46 -19.72 4.34 -4.93
C TRP A 46 -20.57 3.57 -5.93
N ARG A 47 -20.20 3.63 -7.22
CA ARG A 47 -21.01 3.09 -8.32
C ARG A 47 -22.46 3.61 -8.36
N GLY A 48 -22.67 4.86 -7.95
CA GLY A 48 -23.99 5.48 -7.94
C GLY A 48 -24.91 5.05 -6.79
N VAL A 49 -24.44 4.19 -5.88
CA VAL A 49 -25.18 3.77 -4.69
C VAL A 49 -24.51 4.27 -3.41
N MET A 50 -25.31 4.61 -2.40
CA MET A 50 -24.83 4.95 -1.08
C MET A 50 -24.51 3.68 -0.28
N PHE A 51 -23.67 3.81 0.75
CA PHE A 51 -23.21 2.67 1.54
C PHE A 51 -24.37 1.80 2.07
N TRP A 52 -25.45 2.44 2.53
CA TRP A 52 -26.64 1.78 3.06
C TRP A 52 -27.40 0.93 2.03
N ASP A 53 -27.32 1.30 0.75
CA ASP A 53 -28.01 0.64 -0.35
C ASP A 53 -27.14 -0.42 -1.05
N MET A 54 -25.88 -0.57 -0.64
CA MET A 54 -24.97 -1.55 -1.23
C MET A 54 -25.30 -2.97 -0.76
N PRO A 55 -25.05 -4.00 -1.60
CA PRO A 55 -25.02 -5.39 -1.16
C PRO A 55 -24.09 -5.58 0.05
N THR A 56 -24.45 -6.49 0.96
CA THR A 56 -23.67 -6.76 2.18
C THR A 56 -22.21 -7.11 1.90
N GLU A 57 -21.93 -7.80 0.79
CA GLU A 57 -20.58 -8.14 0.32
C GLU A 57 -19.71 -6.90 0.04
N TRP A 58 -20.32 -5.84 -0.49
CA TRP A 58 -19.64 -4.59 -0.80
C TRP A 58 -19.42 -3.75 0.46
N GLN A 59 -20.41 -3.70 1.35
CA GLN A 59 -20.29 -3.03 2.64
C GLN A 59 -19.17 -3.65 3.49
N ALA A 60 -19.15 -4.98 3.59
CA ALA A 60 -18.14 -5.72 4.34
C ALA A 60 -16.73 -5.45 3.81
N ALA A 61 -16.55 -5.46 2.49
CA ALA A 61 -15.26 -5.15 1.87
C ALA A 61 -14.81 -3.70 2.17
N ILE A 62 -15.72 -2.72 2.05
CA ILE A 62 -15.40 -1.31 2.34
C ILE A 62 -14.97 -1.14 3.79
N VAL A 63 -15.69 -1.73 4.74
CA VAL A 63 -15.35 -1.65 6.18
C VAL A 63 -14.02 -2.33 6.47
N PHE A 64 -13.80 -3.52 5.89
CA PHE A 64 -12.55 -4.25 6.02
C PHE A 64 -11.34 -3.44 5.53
N PHE A 65 -11.41 -2.89 4.31
CA PHE A 65 -10.33 -2.07 3.76
C PHE A 65 -10.18 -0.72 4.47
N ALA A 66 -11.28 -0.12 4.96
CA ALA A 66 -11.22 1.12 5.73
C ALA A 66 -10.31 0.99 6.96
N VAL A 67 -10.45 -0.11 7.70
CA VAL A 67 -9.64 -0.38 8.89
C VAL A 67 -8.24 -0.83 8.49
N LEU A 68 -8.14 -1.78 7.55
CA LEU A 68 -6.87 -2.37 7.16
C LEU A 68 -5.91 -1.34 6.56
N ASP A 69 -6.40 -0.41 5.73
CA ASP A 69 -5.58 0.65 5.13
C ASP A 69 -4.98 1.56 6.20
N LEU A 70 -5.78 1.99 7.20
CA LEU A 70 -5.28 2.85 8.28
C LEU A 70 -4.28 2.13 9.19
N VAL A 71 -4.56 0.87 9.54
CA VAL A 71 -3.67 0.05 10.36
C VAL A 71 -2.34 -0.19 9.64
N ALA A 72 -2.38 -0.60 8.37
CA ALA A 72 -1.19 -0.76 7.54
C ALA A 72 -0.40 0.55 7.43
N ALA A 73 -1.08 1.68 7.23
CA ALA A 73 -0.42 2.98 7.14
C ALA A 73 0.36 3.36 8.39
N ILE A 74 -0.22 3.17 9.58
CA ILE A 74 0.46 3.47 10.85
C ILE A 74 1.71 2.61 11.00
N GLY A 75 1.60 1.30 10.71
CA GLY A 75 2.74 0.39 10.79
C GLY A 75 3.86 0.75 9.81
N LEU A 76 3.52 1.13 8.58
CA LEU A 76 4.47 1.58 7.57
C LEU A 76 5.13 2.92 7.90
N TRP A 77 4.36 3.87 8.45
CA TRP A 77 4.87 5.18 8.85
C TRP A 77 5.90 5.07 9.98
N LEU A 78 5.62 4.19 10.95
CA LEU A 78 6.51 3.87 12.07
C LEU A 78 7.65 2.92 11.66
N ALA A 79 7.70 2.46 10.41
CA ALA A 79 8.69 1.53 9.87
C ALA A 79 8.81 0.23 10.71
N VAL A 80 7.70 -0.25 11.26
CA VAL A 80 7.66 -1.49 12.06
C VAL A 80 7.37 -2.68 11.13
N SER A 81 8.00 -3.83 11.40
CA SER A 81 7.90 -5.04 10.58
C SER A 81 6.46 -5.52 10.33
N TRP A 82 5.54 -5.34 11.29
CA TRP A 82 4.14 -5.73 11.13
C TRP A 82 3.38 -4.88 10.08
N GLY A 83 3.79 -3.62 9.85
CA GLY A 83 3.15 -2.73 8.89
C GLY A 83 3.28 -3.23 7.45
N THR A 84 4.46 -3.73 7.10
CA THR A 84 4.71 -4.36 5.80
C THR A 84 3.82 -5.59 5.61
N VAL A 85 3.69 -6.43 6.64
CA VAL A 85 2.85 -7.64 6.57
C VAL A 85 1.38 -7.27 6.33
N MET A 86 0.87 -6.27 7.04
CA MET A 86 -0.51 -5.78 6.85
C MET A 86 -0.71 -5.19 5.46
N TRP A 87 0.27 -4.43 4.95
CA TRP A 87 0.21 -3.89 3.60
C TRP A 87 0.23 -4.96 2.52
N LEU A 88 1.08 -5.99 2.66
CA LEU A 88 1.10 -7.14 1.76
C LEU A 88 -0.23 -7.90 1.81
N PHE A 89 -0.76 -8.14 3.00
CA PHE A 89 -2.06 -8.79 3.18
C PHE A 89 -3.19 -8.01 2.51
N ARG A 90 -3.16 -6.69 2.64
CA ARG A 90 -4.08 -5.76 1.97
C ARG A 90 -3.97 -5.83 0.44
N ALA A 91 -2.77 -5.86 -0.10
CA ALA A 91 -2.54 -6.00 -1.54
C ALA A 91 -3.01 -7.37 -2.06
N ILE A 92 -2.73 -8.47 -1.34
CA ILE A 92 -3.20 -9.81 -1.69
C ILE A 92 -4.73 -9.87 -1.67
N SER A 93 -5.36 -9.30 -0.63
CA SER A 93 -6.82 -9.24 -0.52
C SER A 93 -7.46 -8.54 -1.73
N GLN A 94 -6.86 -7.44 -2.19
CA GLN A 94 -7.29 -6.74 -3.40
C GLN A 94 -7.13 -7.57 -4.68
N ILE A 95 -5.99 -8.26 -4.83
CA ILE A 95 -5.76 -9.16 -5.97
C ILE A 95 -6.82 -10.26 -5.99
N VAL A 96 -7.06 -10.91 -4.84
CA VAL A 96 -8.07 -11.97 -4.70
C VAL A 96 -9.47 -11.45 -5.03
N MET A 97 -9.84 -10.30 -4.50
CA MET A 97 -11.14 -9.65 -4.72
C MET A 97 -11.39 -9.36 -6.21
N HIS A 98 -10.39 -8.85 -6.94
CA HIS A 98 -10.55 -8.52 -8.36
C HIS A 98 -10.29 -9.67 -9.33
N THR A 99 -9.75 -10.81 -8.86
CA THR A 99 -9.53 -12.01 -9.67
C THR A 99 -10.61 -13.06 -9.42
N LEU A 100 -10.70 -13.59 -8.20
CA LEU A 100 -11.64 -14.66 -7.84
C LEU A 100 -13.07 -14.15 -7.72
N PHE A 101 -13.26 -12.94 -7.20
CA PHE A 101 -14.59 -12.33 -7.02
C PHE A 101 -14.87 -11.24 -8.07
N SER A 102 -14.28 -11.40 -9.26
CA SER A 102 -14.39 -10.40 -10.34
C SER A 102 -15.82 -10.19 -10.84
N GLU A 103 -16.70 -11.18 -10.69
CA GLU A 103 -18.13 -11.09 -10.99
C GLU A 103 -18.87 -10.18 -10.01
N VAL A 104 -18.48 -10.21 -8.72
CA VAL A 104 -19.09 -9.41 -7.65
C VAL A 104 -18.56 -7.98 -7.64
N TYR A 105 -17.24 -7.82 -7.77
CA TYR A 105 -16.59 -6.52 -7.57
C TYR A 105 -16.18 -5.84 -8.87
N GLY A 106 -16.29 -6.50 -10.02
CA GLY A 106 -15.89 -5.99 -11.32
C GLY A 106 -14.37 -6.02 -11.54
N ARG A 107 -13.96 -6.23 -12.79
CA ARG A 107 -12.53 -6.28 -13.17
C ARG A 107 -11.94 -4.87 -13.20
N ARG A 108 -10.97 -4.60 -12.33
CA ARG A 108 -10.15 -3.37 -12.35
C ARG A 108 -8.66 -3.69 -12.54
N PRO A 109 -8.23 -4.00 -13.78
CA PRO A 109 -6.86 -4.44 -14.04
C PRO A 109 -5.80 -3.39 -13.68
N TYR A 110 -6.14 -2.09 -13.76
CA TYR A 110 -5.22 -0.99 -13.43
C TYR A 110 -4.83 -0.95 -11.95
N GLU A 111 -5.77 -1.23 -11.04
CA GLU A 111 -5.49 -1.24 -9.59
C GLU A 111 -4.59 -2.44 -9.23
N ILE A 112 -4.85 -3.60 -9.84
CA ILE A 112 -4.02 -4.81 -9.67
C ILE A 112 -2.58 -4.54 -10.11
N ALA A 113 -2.39 -3.91 -11.29
CA ALA A 113 -1.06 -3.58 -11.80
C ALA A 113 -0.29 -2.64 -10.85
N PHE A 114 -0.97 -1.66 -10.24
CA PHE A 114 -0.39 -0.79 -9.24
C PHE A 114 0.07 -1.57 -7.98
N TYR A 115 -0.75 -2.49 -7.47
CA TYR A 115 -0.35 -3.30 -6.31
C TYR A 115 0.83 -4.22 -6.61
N VAL A 116 0.83 -4.86 -7.78
CA VAL A 116 1.96 -5.72 -8.21
C VAL A 116 3.24 -4.90 -8.35
N LEU A 117 3.16 -3.72 -8.98
CA LEU A 117 4.31 -2.83 -9.13
C LEU A 117 4.89 -2.39 -7.78
N THR A 118 4.02 -2.00 -6.85
CA THR A 118 4.46 -1.53 -5.53
C THR A 118 5.09 -2.64 -4.70
N ILE A 119 4.58 -3.88 -4.78
CA ILE A 119 5.22 -5.07 -4.20
C ILE A 119 6.59 -5.31 -4.85
N ALA A 120 6.68 -5.25 -6.17
CA ALA A 120 7.94 -5.46 -6.88
C ALA A 120 9.00 -4.44 -6.49
N VAL A 121 8.64 -3.15 -6.41
CA VAL A 121 9.54 -2.08 -5.95
C VAL A 121 10.01 -2.34 -4.51
N TYR A 122 9.10 -2.74 -3.62
CA TYR A 122 9.46 -3.08 -2.24
C TYR A 122 10.46 -4.23 -2.16
N LEU A 123 10.25 -5.30 -2.94
CA LEU A 123 11.17 -6.45 -2.98
C LEU A 123 12.55 -6.07 -3.54
N ILE A 124 12.58 -5.26 -4.60
CA ILE A 124 13.84 -4.77 -5.19
C ILE A 124 14.62 -3.92 -4.18
N LEU A 125 13.96 -2.99 -3.50
CA LEU A 125 14.61 -2.13 -2.50
C LEU A 125 15.14 -2.94 -1.31
N THR A 126 14.34 -3.89 -0.82
CA THR A 126 14.76 -4.79 0.26
C THR A 126 15.97 -5.63 -0.14
N TYR A 127 15.96 -6.18 -1.36
CA TYR A 127 17.08 -6.95 -1.91
C TYR A 127 18.36 -6.11 -2.06
N LEU A 128 18.24 -4.88 -2.57
CA LEU A 128 19.38 -3.96 -2.70
C LEU A 128 19.98 -3.57 -1.35
N MET A 129 19.13 -3.33 -0.35
CA MET A 129 19.58 -3.05 1.03
C MET A 129 20.34 -4.26 1.61
N GLU A 130 19.83 -5.47 1.43
CA GLU A 130 20.50 -6.67 1.94
C GLU A 130 21.84 -6.93 1.25
N ARG A 131 21.93 -6.62 -0.06
CA ARG A 131 23.19 -6.68 -0.79
C ARG A 131 24.21 -5.69 -0.23
N GLU A 132 23.80 -4.44 0.03
CA GLU A 132 24.67 -3.42 0.62
C GLU A 132 25.24 -3.88 1.97
N ASN A 133 24.39 -4.43 2.85
CA ASN A 133 24.79 -4.97 4.15
C ASN A 133 25.76 -6.16 4.11
N ARG A 134 25.81 -6.95 3.01
CA ARG A 134 26.75 -8.08 2.89
C ARG A 134 28.12 -7.67 2.33
N THR A 135 28.23 -6.50 1.73
CA THR A 135 29.47 -6.01 1.10
C THR A 135 30.24 -4.97 1.92
N GLY A 136 29.68 -4.49 3.03
CA GLY A 136 30.37 -3.68 4.05
C GLY A 136 30.84 -4.54 5.21
#